data_AF-A0A6B3AW40-F1
#
_entry.id   AF-A0A6B3AW40-F1
#
_cell.length_a   1.000
_cell.length_b   1.000
_cell.length_c   1.000
_cell.angle_alpha   90.00
_cell.angle_beta   90.00
_cell.angle_gamma   90.00
#
_symmetry.space_group_name_H-M   'P 1'
#
loop_
_entity.id
_entity.type
_entity.pdbx_description
1 polymer ?
#
loop_
_entity_poly.entity_id
_entity_poly.type
_entity_poly.pdbx_seq_one_letter_code
_entity_poly.pdbx_strand_id
1 'polypeptide(L)' 'HGAGRGLGLALVRQAAHRSGGTVALERGADGGAEFTVRLPLTAGARA' A
#
# COMPACT_ATOMS: atom_id res chain seq x y z
N HIS A 1 21.44 -14.54 -5.19
CA HIS A 1 20.71 -13.87 -4.10
C HIS A 1 20.35 -12.46 -4.53
N GLY A 2 19.26 -12.30 -5.31
CA GLY A 2 18.84 -10.97 -5.75
C GLY A 2 18.18 -10.25 -4.59
N ALA A 3 18.86 -9.26 -4.01
CA ALA A 3 18.19 -8.28 -3.17
C ALA A 3 17.07 -7.68 -4.02
N GLY A 4 15.80 -7.91 -3.63
CA GLY A 4 14.67 -7.29 -4.30
C GLY A 4 14.96 -5.79 -4.39
N ARG A 5 14.88 -5.22 -5.59
CA ARG A 5 15.32 -3.83 -5.91
C ARG A 5 14.50 -2.73 -5.21
N GLY A 6 13.79 -3.03 -4.13
CA GLY A 6 12.91 -2.09 -3.42
C GLY A 6 11.63 -1.74 -4.19
N LEU A 7 11.32 -2.47 -5.28
CA LEU A 7 10.23 -2.09 -6.19
C LEU A 7 8.82 -2.39 -5.64
N GLY A 8 8.69 -3.36 -4.73
CA GLY A 8 7.38 -3.81 -4.23
C GLY A 8 6.55 -2.66 -3.65
N LEU A 9 7.11 -1.89 -2.72
CA LEU A 9 6.40 -0.77 -2.10
C LEU A 9 6.21 0.41 -3.05
N ALA A 10 7.14 0.63 -3.98
CA ALA A 10 6.98 1.66 -5.01
C ALA A 10 5.75 1.37 -5.89
N LEU A 11 5.56 0.10 -6.27
CA LEU A 11 4.39 -0.34 -7.02
C LEU A 11 3.10 -0.23 -6.20
N VAL A 12 3.12 -0.60 -4.91
CA VAL A 12 1.96 -0.46 -4.02
C VAL A 12 1.53 1.01 -3.90
N ARG A 13 2.49 1.92 -3.66
CA ARG A 13 2.23 3.37 -3.59
C ARG A 13 1.63 3.89 -4.90
N GLN A 14 2.16 3.44 -6.03
CA GLN A 14 1.65 3.85 -7.35
C GLN A 14 0.22 3.33 -7.57
N ALA A 15 -0.05 2.06 -7.23
CA ALA A 15 -1.37 1.46 -7.38
C ALA A 15 -2.42 2.16 -6.52
N ALA A 16 -2.12 2.36 -5.23
CA ALA A 16 -3.02 3.05 -4.31
C ALA A 16 -3.35 4.47 -4.78
N HIS A 17 -2.35 5.23 -5.22
CA HIS A 17 -2.56 6.59 -5.74
C HIS A 17 -3.41 6.59 -7.02
N ARG A 18 -3.19 5.66 -7.96
CA ARG A 18 -4.02 5.54 -9.17
C ARG A 18 -5.48 5.20 -8.85
N SER A 19 -5.71 4.45 -7.78
CA SER A 19 -7.05 4.13 -7.27
C SER A 19 -7.68 5.26 -6.43
N GLY A 20 -7.05 6.43 -6.34
CA GLY A 20 -7.54 7.56 -5.54
C GLY A 20 -7.39 7.34 -4.03
N GLY A 21 -6.55 6.40 -3.62
CA GLY A 21 -6.26 6.09 -2.23
C GLY A 21 -4.91 6.61 -1.75
N THR A 22 -4.55 6.22 -0.53
CA THR A 22 -3.33 6.66 0.17
C THR A 22 -2.59 5.48 0.80
N VAL A 23 -1.30 5.68 1.06
CA VAL A 23 -0.43 4.72 1.77
C VAL A 23 0.27 5.45 2.90
N ALA A 24 0.21 4.90 4.11
CA ALA A 24 0.96 5.34 5.27
C ALA A 24 1.95 4.26 5.72
N LEU A 25 3.08 4.68 6.26
CA LEU A 25 4.09 3.81 6.86
C LEU A 25 4.35 4.30 8.28
N GLU A 26 4.16 3.41 9.25
CA GLU A 26 4.34 3.67 10.67
C GLU A 26 5.21 2.56 11.28
N ARG A 27 5.65 2.74 12.53
CA ARG A 27 6.19 1.63 13.31
C ARG A 27 5.04 0.76 13.81
N GLY A 28 5.16 -0.56 13.68
CA GLY A 28 4.19 -1.49 14.25
C GLY A 28 4.21 -1.43 15.78
N ALA A 29 3.07 -1.74 16.42
CA ALA A 29 2.92 -1.72 17.88
C ALA A 29 3.94 -2.62 18.59
N ASP A 30 4.28 -3.76 17.98
CA ASP A 30 5.26 -4.72 18.49
C ASP A 30 6.66 -4.52 17.89
N GLY A 31 6.90 -3.38 17.23
CA GLY A 31 8.09 -3.09 16.45
C GLY A 31 7.94 -3.43 14.96
N GLY A 32 9.03 -3.27 14.20
CA GLY A 32 9.01 -3.45 12.75
C GLY A 32 8.29 -2.31 12.01
N ALA A 33 7.67 -2.65 10.88
CA ALA A 33 7.03 -1.69 9.97
C ALA A 33 5.58 -2.07 9.70
N GLU A 34 4.68 -1.11 9.84
CA GLU A 34 3.27 -1.25 9.51
C GLU A 34 2.93 -0.36 8.30
N PHE A 35 2.31 -0.95 7.29
CA PHE A 35 1.88 -0.24 6.08
C PHE A 35 0.36 -0.26 6.00
N THR A 36 -0.26 0.93 6.02
CA THR A 36 -1.70 1.05 5.88
C THR A 36 -2.04 1.59 4.49
N VAL A 37 -2.85 0.86 3.74
CA VAL A 37 -3.41 1.33 2.46
C VAL A 37 -4.89 1.66 2.67
N ARG A 38 -5.28 2.88 2.31
CA ARG A 38 -6.68 3.32 2.35
C ARG A 38 -7.16 3.57 0.93
N LEU A 39 -8.24 2.91 0.53
CA LEU A 39 -8.83 3.06 -0.79
C LEU A 39 -10.27 3.57 -0.66
N PRO A 40 -10.72 4.48 -1.54
CA PRO A 40 -12.12 4.86 -1.59
C PRO A 40 -12.98 3.66 -2.00
N LEU A 41 -14.10 3.47 -1.33
CA LEU A 41 -15.10 2.48 -1.73
C LEU A 41 -15.85 3.03 -2.94
N THR A 42 -15.44 2.65 -4.15
CA THR A 42 -16.21 2.94 -5.36
C THR A 42 -17.41 1.99 -5.43
N ALA A 43 -18.61 2.47 -5.75
CA ALA A 43 -19.83 1.67 -5.91
C ALA A 43 -19.82 0.77 -7.18
N GLY A 44 -18.70 0.09 -7.44
CA GLY A 44 -18.38 -0.55 -8.70
C GLY A 44 -17.68 -1.91 -8.58
N ALA A 45 -17.76 -2.58 -7.44
CA ALA A 45 -17.75 -4.03 -7.43
C ALA A 45 -19.22 -4.46 -7.47
N ARG A 46 -19.67 -5.01 -8.61
CA ARG A 46 -20.98 -5.66 -8.63
C ARG A 46 -20.97 -6.79 -7.58
N ALA A 47 -22.13 -6.95 -6.93
CA ALA A 47 -22.49 -8.13 -6.18
C ALA A 47 -22.19 -9.42 -6.96
#